data_AF-A0A522KY20-F1
#
_entry.id   AF-A0A522KY20-F1
#
_cell.length_a   1.000
_cell.length_b   1.000
_cell.length_c   1.000
_cell.angle_alpha   90.00
_cell.angle_beta   90.00
_cell.angle_gamma   90.00
#
_symmetry.space_group_name_H-M   'P 1'
#
loop_
_entity.id
_entity.type
_entity.pdbx_description
1 polymer ?
#
loop_
_entity_poly.entity_id
_entity_poly.type
_entity_poly.pdbx_seq_one_letter_code
_entity_poly.pdbx_strand_id
1 'polypeptide(L)' 'MNDFHVDHRQVRRHFGAAARSYEKHDALQREVQTLLLDRLGFYLEEPARVVDVGAGPGR' A
#
# COMPACT_ATOMS: atom_id res chain seq x y z
N MET A 1 30.67 -4.12 2.04
CA MET A 1 29.20 -4.27 1.98
C MET A 1 28.75 -3.48 0.77
N ASN A 2 27.96 -4.07 -0.13
CA ASN A 2 27.49 -3.35 -1.31
C ASN A 2 26.37 -2.41 -0.86
N ASP A 3 26.61 -1.11 -0.88
CA ASP A 3 25.58 -0.12 -0.55
C ASP A 3 24.55 -0.13 -1.67
N PHE A 4 23.45 -0.85 -1.43
CA PHE A 4 22.31 -0.84 -2.34
C PHE A 4 21.60 0.51 -2.18
N HIS A 5 21.96 1.46 -3.05
CA HIS A 5 21.26 2.73 -3.13
C HIS A 5 20.03 2.60 -4.04
N VAL A 6 18.86 2.70 -3.43
CA VAL A 6 17.59 2.80 -4.15
C VAL A 6 17.56 4.15 -4.88
N ASP A 7 17.43 4.13 -6.21
CA ASP A 7 17.17 5.35 -6.98
C ASP A 7 15.73 5.83 -6.76
N HIS A 8 15.57 6.77 -5.83
CA HIS A 8 14.29 7.36 -5.47
C HIS A 8 13.55 8.00 -6.66
N ARG A 9 14.26 8.54 -7.66
CA ARG A 9 13.62 9.12 -8.86
C ARG A 9 13.04 8.03 -9.73
N GLN A 10 13.77 6.95 -9.92
CA GLN A 10 13.30 5.80 -10.68
C GLN A 10 12.09 5.14 -9.99
N VAL A 11 12.17 4.90 -8.68
CA VAL A 11 11.05 4.40 -7.87
C VAL A 11 9.81 5.28 -8.06
N ARG A 12 9.93 6.60 -7.81
CA ARG A 12 8.80 7.53 -7.95
C ARG A 12 8.20 7.52 -9.36
N ARG A 13 9.02 7.46 -10.42
CA ARG A 13 8.55 7.42 -11.80
C ARG A 13 7.71 6.18 -12.09
N HIS A 14 8.18 5.00 -11.66
CA HIS A 14 7.47 3.74 -11.91
C HIS A 14 6.16 3.67 -11.12
N PHE A 15 6.17 4.04 -9.84
CA PHE A 15 4.95 4.11 -9.03
C PHE A 15 3.94 5.13 -9.58
N GLY A 16 4.39 6.32 -9.97
CA GLY A 16 3.52 7.35 -10.56
C GLY A 16 2.95 6.98 -11.93
N ALA A 17 3.70 6.22 -12.74
CA ALA A 17 3.20 5.74 -14.02
C ALA A 17 2.08 4.70 -13.84
N ALA A 18 2.26 3.76 -12.92
CA ALA A 18 1.27 2.74 -12.59
C ALA A 18 0.01 3.34 -11.94
N ALA A 19 0.17 4.37 -11.10
CA ALA A 19 -0.92 5.04 -10.40
C ALA A 19 -2.04 5.54 -11.35
N ARG A 20 -1.70 6.01 -12.55
CA ARG A 20 -2.66 6.59 -13.51
C ARG A 20 -3.72 5.60 -14.04
N SER A 21 -3.42 4.32 -14.05
CA SER A 21 -4.38 3.25 -14.42
C SER A 21 -4.81 2.41 -13.23
N TYR A 22 -4.17 2.59 -12.07
CA TYR A 22 -4.36 1.76 -10.89
C TYR A 22 -5.79 1.81 -10.38
N GLU A 23 -6.37 3.01 -10.26
CA GLU A 23 -7.75 3.20 -9.80
C GLU A 23 -8.79 2.54 -10.69
N LYS A 24 -8.47 2.28 -11.97
CA LYS A 24 -9.38 1.59 -12.89
C LYS A 24 -9.42 0.07 -12.66
N HIS A 25 -8.46 -0.46 -11.91
CA HIS A 25 -8.26 -1.90 -11.74
C HIS A 25 -8.15 -2.31 -10.26
N ASP A 26 -8.41 -1.42 -9.31
CA ASP A 26 -8.21 -1.66 -7.88
C ASP A 26 -9.41 -2.33 -7.18
N ALA A 27 -10.48 -2.66 -7.90
CA ALA A 27 -11.71 -3.22 -7.32
C ALA A 27 -11.44 -4.46 -6.44
N LEU A 28 -10.66 -5.42 -6.95
CA LEU A 28 -10.28 -6.63 -6.19
C LEU A 28 -9.41 -6.27 -4.97
N GLN A 29 -8.51 -5.29 -5.11
CA GLN A 29 -7.62 -4.89 -4.02
C GLN A 29 -8.39 -4.24 -2.89
N ARG A 30 -9.42 -3.44 -3.21
CA ARG A 30 -10.34 -2.86 -2.22
C ARG A 30 -11.13 -3.94 -1.48
N GLU A 31 -11.64 -4.93 -2.20
CA GLU A 31 -12.37 -6.06 -1.58
C GLU A 31 -11.46 -6.85 -0.62
N VAL A 32 -10.23 -7.17 -1.06
CA VAL A 32 -9.24 -7.85 -0.21
C VAL A 32 -8.86 -6.99 1.00
N GLN A 33 -8.67 -5.68 0.84
CA GLN A 33 -8.39 -4.77 1.94
C GLN A 33 -9.50 -4.81 2.99
N THR A 34 -10.76 -4.70 2.58
CA THR A 34 -11.92 -4.78 3.48
C THR A 34 -11.94 -6.10 4.24
N LEU A 35 -11.77 -7.23 3.53
CA LEU A 35 -11.76 -8.56 4.16
C LEU A 35 -10.62 -8.74 5.17
N LEU A 36 -9.44 -8.17 4.90
CA LEU A 36 -8.30 -8.25 5.82
C LEU A 36 -8.50 -7.37 7.05
N LEU A 37 -9.07 -6.18 6.89
CA LEU A 37 -9.39 -5.30 8.01
C LEU A 37 -10.47 -5.91 8.90
N ASP A 38 -11.53 -6.49 8.32
CA ASP A 38 -12.58 -7.18 9.09
C ASP A 38 -12.01 -8.34 9.92
N ARG A 39 -11.00 -9.04 9.38
CA ARG A 39 -10.31 -10.11 10.12
C ARG A 39 -9.55 -9.60 11.34
N LEU A 40 -9.17 -8.33 11.42
CA LEU A 40 -8.46 -7.81 12.61
C LEU A 40 -9.35 -7.73 13.86
N GLY A 41 -10.65 -8.04 13.76
CA GLY A 41 -11.57 -8.07 14.90
C GLY A 41 -11.21 -9.04 16.03
N PHE A 42 -10.25 -9.96 15.84
CA PHE A 42 -9.70 -10.78 16.94
C PHE A 42 -8.67 -10.04 17.81
N TYR A 43 -8.17 -8.90 17.35
CA TYR A 43 -7.17 -8.11 18.05
C TYR A 43 -7.88 -7.22 19.07
N LEU A 44 -7.69 -7.52 20.36
CA LEU A 44 -8.41 -6.86 21.45
C LEU A 44 -7.79 -5.53 21.86
N GLU A 45 -6.50 -5.33 21.58
CA GLU A 45 -5.78 -4.12 21.94
C GLU A 45 -5.73 -3.13 20.77
N GLU A 46 -5.99 -1.86 21.04
CA GLU A 46 -5.89 -0.83 20.01
C GLU A 46 -4.42 -0.41 19.82
N PRO A 47 -3.83 -0.54 18.62
CA PRO A 47 -2.46 -0.16 18.39
C PRO A 47 -2.30 1.37 18.45
N ALA A 48 -1.31 1.85 19.20
CA ALA A 48 -1.03 3.28 19.30
C ALA A 48 -0.53 3.92 17.98
N ARG A 49 0.00 3.10 17.05
CA ARG A 49 0.51 3.53 15.74
C ARG A 49 0.30 2.43 14.71
N VAL A 50 -0.14 2.83 13.51
CA VAL A 50 -0.33 1.94 12.36
C VAL A 50 0.42 2.51 11.16
N VAL A 51 1.08 1.65 10.40
CA VAL A 51 1.74 2.00 9.14
C VAL A 51 1.10 1.17 8.03
N ASP A 52 0.49 1.83 7.05
CA ASP A 52 -0.02 1.20 5.84
C ASP A 52 1.07 1.18 4.77
N VAL A 53 1.58 -0.02 4.48
CA VAL A 53 2.62 -0.22 3.47
C VAL A 53 1.98 -0.50 2.13
N GLY A 54 2.16 0.42 1.18
CA GLY A 54 1.59 0.27 -0.16
C GLY A 54 0.14 0.72 -0.27
N ALA A 55 -0.24 1.78 0.46
CA ALA A 55 -1.56 2.42 0.50
C ALA A 55 -2.14 2.91 -0.86
N GLY A 56 -1.51 2.54 -1.98
CA GLY A 56 -1.92 2.96 -3.32
C GLY A 56 -1.63 4.44 -3.57
N PRO A 57 -2.32 5.07 -4.54
CA PRO A 57 -2.04 6.43 -4.96
C PRO A 57 -2.35 7.50 -3.89
N GLY A 58 -3.05 7.16 -2.81
CA GLY A 58 -3.62 8.15 -1.89
C GLY A 58 -4.71 8.94 -2.60
N ARG A 59 -5.93 8.88 -2.09
CA ARG A 59 -7.01 9.73 -2.60
C ARG A 59 -6.86 11.16 -2.09
#